data_AF-A0A2E0UR46-F1
#
_entry.id   AF-A0A2E0UR46-F1
#
_cell.length_a   1.000
_cell.length_b   1.000
_cell.length_c   1.000
_cell.angle_alpha   90.00
_cell.angle_beta   90.00
_cell.angle_gamma   90.00
#
_symmetry.space_group_name_H-M   'P 1'
#
loop_
_entity.id
_entity.type
_entity.pdbx_description
1 polymer ?
#
loop_
_entity_poly.entity_id
_entity_poly.type
_entity_poly.pdbx_seq_one_letter_code
_entity_poly.pdbx_strand_id
1 'polypeptide(L)'
;MSLYSAIETFPDEWSRKARCPICKGIFLQIFHFPNSPDQMHCPQCEVVFTIEQKGEHLFFVKCPNHFPDSLKDRWVTRYEISEKIAKSVNNGPSAAVNIPTANPLRAEAVRRARNLVQLGNSKENVRKALAASMQLTEFAIEEILTDAFNVYQIKQKKQFKTTAIFTGIITGGIILLVILLSFWF
;
A
#
# COMPACT_ATOMS: atom_id res chain seq x y z
N MET A 1 -9.60 -28.62 -25.82
CA MET A 1 -10.05 -28.85 -24.43
C MET A 1 -9.10 -28.11 -23.50
N SER A 2 -9.61 -27.17 -22.69
CA SER A 2 -8.81 -26.55 -21.63
C SER A 2 -8.44 -27.65 -20.62
N LEU A 3 -7.14 -27.87 -20.38
CA LEU A 3 -6.65 -28.80 -19.34
C LEU A 3 -6.87 -28.27 -17.91
N TYR A 4 -7.34 -27.03 -17.79
CA TYR A 4 -7.46 -26.30 -16.55
C TYR A 4 -8.93 -26.14 -16.15
N SER A 5 -9.22 -26.40 -14.88
CA SER A 5 -10.50 -26.15 -14.21
C SER A 5 -10.34 -25.02 -13.19
N ALA A 6 -11.30 -24.11 -13.17
CA ALA A 6 -11.34 -23.03 -12.20
C ALA A 6 -11.76 -23.55 -10.82
N ILE A 7 -11.30 -22.88 -9.77
CA ILE A 7 -11.81 -23.09 -8.41
C ILE A 7 -13.28 -22.63 -8.37
N GLU A 8 -14.16 -23.53 -7.95
CA GLU A 8 -15.59 -23.24 -7.87
C GLU A 8 -15.90 -22.31 -6.70
N THR A 9 -15.26 -22.52 -5.54
CA THR A 9 -15.49 -21.70 -4.35
C THR A 9 -14.18 -21.29 -3.69
N PHE A 10 -13.96 -19.99 -3.54
CA PHE A 10 -12.83 -19.43 -2.80
C PHE A 10 -13.14 -19.33 -1.30
N PRO A 11 -12.16 -19.61 -0.42
CA PRO A 11 -12.29 -19.28 0.99
C PRO A 11 -12.30 -17.76 1.21
N ASP A 12 -13.25 -17.24 1.98
CA ASP A 12 -13.38 -15.81 2.28
C ASP A 12 -12.09 -15.18 2.84
N GLU A 13 -11.29 -15.96 3.57
CA GLU A 13 -10.03 -15.50 4.14
C GLU A 13 -8.98 -15.06 3.09
N TRP A 14 -9.11 -15.55 1.84
CA TRP A 14 -8.21 -15.14 0.76
C TRP A 14 -8.38 -13.66 0.42
N SER A 15 -9.56 -13.08 0.66
CA SER A 15 -9.81 -11.65 0.48
C SER A 15 -8.97 -10.74 1.37
N ARG A 16 -8.30 -11.28 2.41
CA ARG A 16 -7.46 -10.52 3.35
C ARG A 16 -5.97 -10.84 3.24
N LYS A 17 -5.61 -11.80 2.38
CA LYS A 17 -4.23 -12.31 2.24
C LYS A 17 -3.71 -12.16 0.81
N ALA A 18 -4.58 -12.31 -0.18
CA ALA A 18 -4.21 -12.29 -1.59
C ALA A 18 -3.95 -10.85 -2.08
N ARG A 19 -2.87 -10.69 -2.84
CA ARG A 19 -2.52 -9.43 -3.52
C ARG A 19 -2.78 -9.56 -5.01
N CYS A 20 -3.09 -8.44 -5.65
CA CYS A 20 -3.30 -8.40 -7.10
C CYS A 20 -2.01 -8.79 -7.86
N PRO A 21 -2.07 -9.75 -8.80
CA PRO A 21 -0.91 -10.13 -9.61
C PRO A 21 -0.47 -9.05 -10.60
N ILE A 22 -1.35 -8.07 -10.89
CA ILE A 22 -1.10 -6.98 -11.84
C ILE A 22 -0.46 -5.78 -11.13
N CYS A 23 -1.21 -5.13 -10.23
CA CYS A 23 -0.77 -3.89 -9.60
C CYS A 23 -0.08 -4.08 -8.24
N LYS A 24 -0.06 -5.31 -7.69
CA LYS A 24 0.46 -5.65 -6.34
C LYS A 24 -0.13 -4.83 -5.19
N GLY A 25 -1.25 -4.16 -5.45
CA GLY A 25 -1.91 -3.22 -4.57
C GLY A 25 -2.69 -3.91 -3.44
N ILE A 26 -3.80 -3.28 -3.06
CA ILE A 26 -4.70 -3.69 -1.98
C ILE A 26 -5.22 -5.14 -2.11
N PHE A 27 -5.82 -5.62 -1.03
CA PHE A 27 -6.41 -6.95 -0.97
C PHE A 27 -7.54 -7.15 -1.99
N LEU A 28 -7.65 -8.36 -2.50
CA LEU A 28 -8.64 -8.74 -3.50
C LEU A 28 -10.02 -8.97 -2.87
N GLN A 29 -11.07 -8.65 -3.60
CA GLN A 29 -12.45 -9.00 -3.25
C GLN A 29 -12.81 -10.33 -3.92
N ILE A 30 -13.58 -11.15 -3.22
CA ILE A 30 -14.09 -12.42 -3.77
C ILE A 30 -15.55 -12.19 -4.16
N PHE A 31 -15.89 -12.55 -5.39
CA PHE A 31 -17.26 -12.57 -5.87
C PHE A 31 -17.69 -14.02 -6.04
N HIS A 32 -18.70 -14.39 -5.25
CA HIS A 32 -19.34 -15.69 -5.31
C HIS A 32 -20.47 -15.68 -6.32
N PHE A 33 -20.48 -16.68 -7.19
CA PHE A 33 -21.54 -16.84 -8.18
C PHE A 33 -22.19 -18.22 -8.05
N PRO A 34 -23.53 -18.32 -8.07
CA PRO A 34 -24.21 -19.59 -7.81
C PRO A 34 -24.03 -20.65 -8.90
N ASN A 35 -23.78 -20.24 -10.15
CA ASN A 35 -23.67 -21.13 -11.32
C ASN A 35 -22.38 -20.90 -12.13
N SER A 36 -21.38 -20.23 -11.56
CA SER A 36 -20.11 -20.02 -12.22
C SER A 36 -18.98 -20.00 -11.20
N PRO A 37 -17.74 -20.31 -11.62
CA PRO A 37 -16.59 -20.26 -10.72
C PRO A 37 -16.46 -18.89 -10.06
N ASP A 38 -16.05 -18.90 -8.80
CA ASP A 38 -15.76 -17.68 -8.09
C ASP A 38 -14.67 -16.86 -8.81
N GLN A 39 -14.76 -15.55 -8.63
CA GLN A 39 -13.85 -14.61 -9.24
C GLN A 39 -13.21 -13.72 -8.18
N MET A 40 -11.95 -13.39 -8.40
CA MET A 40 -11.26 -12.37 -7.64
C MET A 40 -11.27 -11.05 -8.40
N HIS A 41 -11.68 -10.00 -7.69
CA HIS A 41 -11.71 -8.64 -8.19
C HIS A 41 -10.67 -7.79 -7.47
N CYS A 42 -9.86 -7.04 -8.22
CA CYS A 42 -9.00 -6.02 -7.64
C CYS A 42 -9.67 -4.64 -7.73
N PRO A 43 -10.01 -4.00 -6.59
CA PRO A 43 -10.63 -2.69 -6.63
C PRO A 43 -9.68 -1.55 -7.08
N GLN A 44 -8.38 -1.82 -7.26
CA GLN A 44 -7.40 -0.80 -7.63
C GLN A 44 -7.11 -0.72 -9.13
N CYS A 45 -7.02 -1.85 -9.83
CA CYS A 45 -6.82 -1.88 -11.28
C CYS A 45 -8.02 -2.50 -12.02
N GLU A 46 -9.10 -2.80 -11.30
CA GLU A 46 -10.35 -3.39 -11.81
C GLU A 46 -10.16 -4.72 -12.56
N VAL A 47 -9.04 -5.40 -12.34
CA VAL A 47 -8.81 -6.72 -12.93
C VAL A 47 -9.75 -7.72 -12.24
N VAL A 48 -10.37 -8.58 -13.04
CA VAL A 48 -11.16 -9.71 -12.58
C VAL A 48 -10.55 -10.97 -13.15
N PHE A 49 -10.27 -11.95 -12.30
CA PHE A 49 -9.69 -13.22 -12.72
C PHE A 49 -10.18 -14.37 -11.86
N THR A 50 -10.09 -15.57 -12.42
CA THR A 50 -10.25 -16.81 -11.66
C THR A 50 -8.92 -17.55 -11.56
N ILE A 51 -8.86 -18.52 -10.67
CA ILE A 51 -7.66 -19.28 -10.33
C ILE A 51 -7.93 -20.75 -10.61
N GLU A 52 -6.94 -21.44 -11.17
CA GLU A 52 -7.00 -22.89 -11.37
C GLU A 52 -7.09 -23.62 -10.01
N GLN A 53 -7.70 -24.81 -9.96
CA GLN A 53 -7.77 -25.65 -8.76
C GLN A 53 -6.43 -25.84 -8.02
N LYS A 54 -5.31 -25.92 -8.74
CA LYS A 54 -3.97 -26.05 -8.14
C LYS A 54 -3.32 -24.73 -7.73
N GLY A 55 -3.89 -23.59 -8.15
CA GLY A 55 -3.38 -22.25 -7.82
C GLY A 55 -2.24 -21.74 -8.70
N GLU A 56 -1.80 -22.51 -9.69
CA GLU A 56 -0.63 -22.18 -10.52
C GLU A 56 -0.98 -21.23 -11.68
N HIS A 57 -2.15 -21.45 -12.29
CA HIS A 57 -2.60 -20.66 -13.42
C HIS A 57 -3.76 -19.72 -13.05
N LEU A 58 -3.80 -18.60 -13.75
CA LEU A 58 -4.77 -17.52 -13.61
C LEU A 58 -5.46 -17.31 -14.96
N PHE A 59 -6.77 -17.10 -14.95
CA PHE A 59 -7.52 -16.76 -16.15
C PHE A 59 -8.19 -15.40 -15.96
N PHE A 60 -7.86 -14.44 -16.80
CA PHE A 60 -8.37 -13.07 -16.70
C PHE A 60 -9.71 -12.95 -17.42
N VAL A 61 -10.77 -12.65 -16.65
CA VAL A 61 -12.13 -12.40 -17.15
C VAL A 61 -12.30 -10.95 -17.57
N LYS A 62 -11.77 -10.01 -16.77
CA LYS A 62 -11.72 -8.58 -17.08
C LYS A 62 -10.28 -8.10 -16.92
N CYS A 63 -9.72 -7.52 -17.96
CA CYS A 63 -8.36 -6.99 -17.97
C CYS A 63 -8.36 -5.46 -17.82
N PRO A 64 -7.36 -4.87 -17.16
CA PRO A 64 -7.18 -3.43 -17.13
C PRO A 64 -6.80 -2.86 -18.51
N ASN A 65 -6.93 -1.55 -18.66
CA ASN A 65 -6.44 -0.82 -19.84
C ASN A 65 -4.92 -1.06 -20.01
N HIS A 66 -4.49 -1.23 -21.26
CA HIS A 66 -3.10 -1.56 -21.64
C HIS A 66 -2.61 -2.95 -21.17
N PHE A 67 -3.51 -3.89 -20.85
CA PHE A 67 -3.11 -5.26 -20.57
C PHE A 67 -2.59 -5.98 -21.84
N PRO A 68 -1.46 -6.70 -21.78
CA PRO A 68 -0.87 -7.34 -22.95
C PRO A 68 -1.82 -8.34 -23.61
N ASP A 69 -2.08 -8.16 -24.91
CA ASP A 69 -2.96 -9.06 -25.68
C ASP A 69 -2.49 -10.52 -25.65
N SER A 70 -1.17 -10.74 -25.53
CA SER A 70 -0.58 -12.07 -25.40
C SER A 70 -0.97 -12.84 -24.14
N LEU A 71 -1.65 -12.20 -23.18
CA LEU A 71 -2.12 -12.80 -21.92
C LEU A 71 -3.64 -12.92 -21.85
N LYS A 72 -4.38 -12.39 -22.84
CA LYS A 72 -5.84 -12.45 -22.86
C LYS A 72 -6.31 -13.84 -23.28
N ASP A 73 -7.52 -14.20 -22.83
CA ASP A 73 -8.26 -15.41 -23.24
C ASP A 73 -7.51 -16.74 -23.07
N ARG A 74 -6.53 -16.79 -22.17
CA ARG A 74 -5.79 -18.01 -21.84
C ARG A 74 -5.43 -18.10 -20.37
N TRP A 75 -5.18 -19.32 -19.91
CA TRP A 75 -4.59 -19.59 -18.62
C TRP A 75 -3.12 -19.17 -18.64
N VAL A 76 -2.71 -18.36 -17.66
CA VAL A 76 -1.35 -17.83 -17.57
C VAL A 76 -0.77 -18.02 -16.18
N THR A 77 0.52 -18.27 -16.11
CA THR A 77 1.25 -18.39 -14.86
C THR A 77 1.57 -17.02 -14.28
N ARG A 78 1.77 -16.95 -12.95
CA ARG A 78 2.24 -15.73 -12.27
C ARG A 78 3.55 -15.18 -12.84
N TYR A 79 4.43 -16.08 -13.28
CA TYR A 79 5.72 -15.72 -13.88
C TYR A 79 5.51 -14.97 -15.20
N GLU A 80 4.74 -15.54 -16.15
CA GLU A 80 4.45 -14.90 -17.45
C GLU A 80 3.80 -13.53 -17.28
N ILE A 81 2.88 -13.39 -16.32
CA ILE A 81 2.24 -12.12 -15.97
C ILE A 81 3.29 -11.08 -15.58
N SER A 82 4.16 -11.43 -14.62
CA SER A 82 5.18 -10.50 -14.12
C SER A 82 6.18 -10.08 -15.20
N GLU A 83 6.58 -11.00 -16.07
CA GLU A 83 7.56 -10.76 -17.13
C GLU A 83 7.01 -9.77 -18.17
N LYS A 84 5.77 -9.96 -18.60
CA LYS A 84 5.13 -9.14 -19.63
C LYS A 84 4.72 -7.76 -19.11
N ILE A 85 4.24 -7.68 -17.87
CA ILE A 85 3.94 -6.39 -17.24
C ILE A 85 5.21 -5.56 -17.06
N ALA A 86 6.30 -6.16 -16.58
CA ALA A 86 7.58 -5.47 -16.43
C ALA A 86 8.11 -4.92 -17.76
N LYS A 87 7.95 -5.66 -18.86
CA LYS A 87 8.33 -5.22 -20.21
C LYS A 87 7.45 -4.08 -20.75
N SER A 88 6.15 -4.07 -20.42
CA SER A 88 5.23 -3.01 -20.86
C SER A 88 5.47 -1.66 -20.17
N VAL A 89 5.98 -1.66 -18.93
CA VAL A 89 6.33 -0.44 -18.18
C VAL A 89 7.57 0.27 -18.75
N ASN A 90 8.44 -0.46 -19.45
CA ASN A 90 9.72 0.08 -19.94
C ASN A 90 9.71 0.55 -21.40
N ASN A 91 8.70 0.22 -22.22
CA ASN A 91 8.74 0.40 -23.68
C ASN A 91 7.58 1.23 -24.31
N GLY A 92 6.84 2.01 -23.53
CA GLY A 92 5.83 2.94 -24.07
C GLY A 92 5.80 4.25 -23.28
N PRO A 93 5.48 5.41 -23.91
CA PRO A 93 5.25 6.63 -23.17
C PRO A 93 4.15 6.34 -22.16
N SER A 94 4.48 6.59 -20.89
CA SER A 94 3.69 6.33 -19.70
C SER A 94 2.21 6.71 -19.90
N ALA A 95 1.42 5.77 -20.43
CA ALA A 95 -0.01 5.85 -20.45
C ALA A 95 -0.41 5.55 -19.02
N ALA A 96 -0.59 6.63 -18.27
CA ALA A 96 -1.07 6.63 -16.90
C ALA A 96 -2.26 5.68 -16.81
N VAL A 97 -2.00 4.49 -16.26
CA VAL A 97 -3.04 3.69 -15.62
C VAL A 97 -3.73 4.66 -14.69
N ASN A 98 -5.02 4.93 -14.95
CA ASN A 98 -5.91 5.56 -14.00
C ASN A 98 -6.09 4.62 -12.80
N ILE A 99 -5.03 4.41 -12.03
CA ILE A 99 -5.14 4.49 -10.58
C ILE A 99 -5.77 5.87 -10.37
N PRO A 100 -6.81 6.04 -9.55
CA PRO A 100 -7.21 7.36 -9.08
C PRO A 100 -6.04 7.99 -8.32
N THR A 101 -5.09 8.50 -9.08
CA THR A 101 -4.04 9.41 -8.66
C THR A 101 -4.80 10.72 -8.51
N ALA A 102 -4.93 11.16 -7.26
CA ALA A 102 -5.67 12.35 -6.84
C ALA A 102 -7.22 12.22 -6.86
N ASN A 103 -7.77 11.47 -5.92
CA ASN A 103 -8.96 12.02 -5.26
C ASN A 103 -8.47 13.18 -4.37
N PRO A 104 -8.73 14.46 -4.72
CA PRO A 104 -8.28 15.61 -3.92
C PRO A 104 -8.74 15.50 -2.46
N LEU A 105 -9.89 14.84 -2.23
CA LEU A 105 -10.43 14.59 -0.91
C LEU A 105 -9.54 13.67 -0.07
N ARG A 106 -8.92 12.64 -0.67
CA ARG A 106 -7.99 11.74 0.04
C ARG A 106 -6.64 12.42 0.33
N ALA A 107 -6.12 13.20 -0.62
CA ALA A 107 -4.89 13.96 -0.41
C ALA A 107 -5.07 15.02 0.69
N GLU A 108 -6.21 15.70 0.71
CA GLU A 108 -6.59 16.64 1.76
C GLU A 108 -6.80 15.95 3.12
N ALA A 109 -7.42 14.76 3.12
CA ALA A 109 -7.56 13.93 4.33
C ALA A 109 -6.20 13.60 4.95
N VAL A 110 -5.23 13.18 4.14
CA VAL A 110 -3.88 12.87 4.59
C VAL A 110 -3.18 14.11 5.12
N ARG A 111 -3.27 15.26 4.43
CA ARG A 111 -2.69 16.53 4.90
C ARG A 111 -3.29 16.96 6.24
N ARG A 112 -4.61 16.92 6.35
CA ARG A 112 -5.33 17.29 7.57
C ARG A 112 -5.00 16.34 8.74
N ALA A 113 -4.98 15.03 8.48
CA ALA A 113 -4.58 14.04 9.48
C ALA A 113 -3.17 14.32 10.02
N ARG A 114 -2.20 14.57 9.13
CA ARG A 114 -0.82 14.90 9.52
C ARG A 114 -0.74 16.17 10.35
N ASN A 115 -1.49 17.22 9.99
CA ASN A 115 -1.54 18.46 10.76
C ASN A 115 -2.11 18.23 12.16
N LEU A 116 -3.21 17.47 12.28
CA LEU A 116 -3.82 17.19 13.58
C LEU A 116 -2.89 16.37 14.49
N VAL A 117 -2.18 15.39 13.93
CA VAL A 117 -1.18 14.60 14.68
C VAL A 117 -0.01 15.48 15.14
N GLN A 118 0.46 16.41 14.29
CA GLN A 118 1.50 17.37 14.67
C GLN A 118 1.08 18.31 15.79
N LEU A 119 -0.21 18.64 15.88
CA LEU A 119 -0.79 19.41 16.99
C LEU A 119 -0.98 18.58 18.28
N GLY A 120 -0.57 17.31 18.29
CA GLY A 120 -0.62 16.44 19.47
C GLY A 120 -1.97 15.76 19.69
N ASN A 121 -2.85 15.72 18.69
CA ASN A 121 -4.14 15.05 18.83
C ASN A 121 -3.99 13.53 18.91
N SER A 122 -4.84 12.91 19.75
CA SER A 122 -4.93 11.45 19.87
C SER A 122 -5.52 10.82 18.60
N LYS A 123 -5.22 9.54 18.36
CA LYS A 123 -5.72 8.79 17.20
C LYS A 123 -7.24 8.86 17.08
N GLU A 124 -7.95 8.75 18.20
CA GLU A 124 -9.41 8.81 18.27
C GLU A 124 -9.97 10.18 17.89
N ASN A 125 -9.32 11.27 18.29
CA ASN A 125 -9.74 12.62 17.93
C ASN A 125 -9.53 12.90 16.44
N VAL A 126 -8.41 12.44 15.88
CA VAL A 126 -8.13 12.57 14.43
C VAL A 126 -9.14 11.74 13.62
N ARG A 127 -9.46 10.51 14.08
CA ARG A 127 -10.48 9.63 13.48
C ARG A 127 -11.84 10.34 13.40
N LYS A 128 -12.32 10.88 14.53
CA LYS A 128 -13.59 11.63 14.60
C LYS A 128 -13.59 12.86 13.70
N ALA A 129 -12.49 13.61 13.66
CA ALA A 129 -12.36 14.80 12.81
C ALA A 129 -12.41 14.46 11.31
N LEU A 130 -11.80 13.35 10.90
CA LEU A 130 -11.83 12.87 9.51
C LEU A 130 -13.20 12.30 9.13
N ALA A 131 -13.82 11.51 10.01
CA ALA A 131 -15.16 10.95 9.80
C ALA A 131 -16.25 12.03 9.71
N ALA A 132 -16.15 13.09 10.52
CA ALA A 132 -17.12 14.18 10.53
C ALA A 132 -16.98 15.13 9.32
N SER A 133 -15.75 15.32 8.82
CA SER A 133 -15.48 16.31 7.78
C SER A 133 -15.38 15.75 6.37
N MET A 134 -15.29 14.42 6.21
CA MET A 134 -15.05 13.80 4.92
C MET A 134 -15.89 12.53 4.78
N GLN A 135 -16.54 12.35 3.63
CA GLN A 135 -17.29 11.14 3.24
C GLN A 135 -16.32 9.98 2.94
N LEU A 136 -15.47 9.65 3.90
CA LEU A 136 -14.48 8.58 3.80
C LEU A 136 -15.07 7.30 4.39
N THR A 137 -14.71 6.16 3.80
CA THR A 137 -15.00 4.87 4.40
C THR A 137 -14.14 4.67 5.65
N GLU A 138 -14.68 3.93 6.61
CA GLU A 138 -14.01 3.64 7.88
C GLU A 138 -12.60 3.04 7.69
N PHE A 139 -12.46 2.20 6.67
CA PHE A 139 -11.19 1.59 6.31
C PHE A 139 -10.16 2.60 5.75
N ALA A 140 -10.62 3.58 4.96
CA ALA A 140 -9.74 4.63 4.44
C ALA A 140 -9.22 5.54 5.55
N ILE A 141 -10.03 5.78 6.58
CA ILE A 141 -9.63 6.58 7.76
C ILE A 141 -8.51 5.87 8.53
N GLU A 142 -8.63 4.55 8.76
CA GLU A 142 -7.59 3.79 9.47
C GLU A 142 -6.26 3.73 8.71
N GLU A 143 -6.30 3.61 7.39
CA GLU A 143 -5.09 3.65 6.56
C GLU A 143 -4.38 5.02 6.68
N ILE A 144 -5.15 6.11 6.58
CA ILE A 144 -4.63 7.48 6.70
C ILE A 144 -4.07 7.75 8.09
N LEU A 145 -4.76 7.29 9.14
CA LEU A 145 -4.29 7.43 10.52
C LEU A 145 -2.97 6.69 10.73
N THR A 146 -2.89 5.45 10.24
CA THR A 146 -1.68 4.64 10.39
C THR A 146 -0.49 5.29 9.69
N ASP A 147 -0.68 5.80 8.47
CA ASP A 147 0.37 6.56 7.77
C ASP A 147 0.79 7.82 8.55
N ALA A 148 -0.17 8.65 8.97
CA ALA A 148 0.10 9.91 9.65
C ALA A 148 0.87 9.73 10.97
N PHE A 149 0.47 8.76 11.80
CA PHE A 149 1.14 8.47 13.07
C PHE A 149 2.51 7.82 12.88
N ASN A 150 2.67 6.92 11.90
CA ASN A 150 3.98 6.32 11.62
C ASN A 150 4.99 7.37 11.16
N VAL A 151 4.59 8.27 10.26
CA VAL A 151 5.43 9.38 9.80
C VAL A 151 5.81 10.30 10.97
N TYR A 152 4.84 10.63 11.84
CA TYR A 152 5.11 11.46 13.02
C TYR A 152 6.11 10.81 13.99
N GLN A 153 5.93 9.52 14.32
CA GLN A 153 6.85 8.80 15.21
C GLN A 153 8.26 8.70 14.64
N ILE A 154 8.40 8.45 13.34
CA ILE A 154 9.70 8.41 12.66
C ILE A 154 10.39 9.77 12.77
N LYS A 155 9.65 10.86 12.52
CA LYS A 155 10.19 12.23 12.61
C LYS A 155 10.59 12.58 14.05
N GLN A 156 9.76 12.25 15.04
CA GLN A 156 10.03 12.50 16.45
C GLN A 156 11.28 11.75 16.92
N LYS A 157 11.41 10.46 16.59
CA LYS A 157 12.61 9.66 16.93
C LYS A 157 13.87 10.22 16.28
N LYS A 158 13.78 10.69 15.03
CA LYS A 158 14.91 11.30 14.32
C LYS A 158 15.35 12.62 14.98
N GLN A 159 14.41 13.50 15.30
CA GLN A 159 14.70 14.77 15.98
C GLN A 159 15.29 14.56 17.37
N PHE A 160 14.79 13.57 18.12
CA PHE A 160 15.34 13.25 19.45
C PHE A 160 16.77 12.71 19.36
N LYS A 161 17.07 11.81 18.41
CA LYS A 161 18.43 11.31 18.17
C LYS A 161 19.41 12.43 17.80
N THR A 162 19.03 13.33 16.91
CA THR A 162 19.90 14.44 16.51
C THR A 162 20.20 15.36 17.68
N THR A 163 19.19 15.73 18.48
CA THR A 163 19.38 16.61 19.63
C THR A 163 20.27 15.98 20.71
N ALA A 164 20.08 14.68 21.00
CA ALA A 164 20.87 13.95 21.99
C ALA A 164 22.36 13.81 21.60
N ILE A 165 22.67 13.68 20.31
CA ILE A 165 24.07 13.62 19.83
C ILE A 165 24.75 14.97 20.02
N PHE A 166 24.09 16.08 19.64
CA PHE A 166 24.65 17.42 19.79
C PHE A 166 24.90 17.79 21.24
N THR A 167 23.94 17.53 22.14
CA THR A 167 24.16 17.76 23.57
C THR A 167 25.32 16.92 24.08
N GLY A 168 25.40 15.63 23.74
CA GLY A 168 26.51 14.75 24.14
C GLY A 168 27.90 15.24 23.70
N ILE A 169 28.04 15.77 22.48
CA ILE A 169 29.31 16.33 22.00
C ILE A 169 29.70 17.58 22.80
N ILE A 170 28.75 18.47 23.09
CA ILE A 170 29.01 19.68 23.86
C ILE A 170 29.42 19.34 25.30
N THR A 171 28.68 18.48 26.00
CA THR A 171 29.05 18.08 27.36
C THR A 171 30.38 17.35 27.39
N GLY A 172 30.64 16.45 26.44
CA GLY A 172 31.92 15.75 26.33
C GLY A 172 33.09 16.70 26.10
N GLY A 173 32.92 17.70 25.22
CA GLY A 173 33.91 18.73 24.96
C GLY A 173 34.22 19.60 26.19
N ILE A 174 33.18 20.01 26.93
CA ILE A 174 33.34 20.78 28.18
C ILE A 174 34.09 19.95 29.23
N ILE A 175 33.73 18.68 29.42
CA ILE A 175 34.41 17.79 30.37
C ILE A 175 35.88 17.61 30.00
N LEU A 176 36.18 17.37 28.73
CA LEU A 176 37.56 17.24 28.24
C LEU A 176 38.37 18.51 28.51
N LEU A 177 37.77 19.68 28.27
CA LEU A 177 38.40 20.97 28.48
C LEU A 177 38.69 21.22 29.97
N VAL A 178 37.76 20.87 30.86
CA VAL A 178 37.97 20.95 32.33
C VAL A 178 39.11 20.02 32.76
N ILE A 179 39.18 18.79 32.24
CA ILE A 179 40.27 17.85 32.55
C ILE A 179 41.61 18.44 32.09
N LEU A 180 41.70 18.95 30.86
CA LEU A 180 42.93 19.54 30.34
C LEU A 180 43.40 20.75 31.17
N LEU A 181 42.46 21.61 31.60
CA LEU A 181 42.78 22.74 32.48
C LEU A 181 43.25 22.29 33.86
N SER A 182 42.69 21.21 34.42
CA SER A 182 43.09 20.67 35.72
C SER A 182 44.48 20.02 35.75
N PHE A 183 44.99 19.60 34.58
CA PHE A 183 46.36 19.08 34.46
C PHE A 183 47.40 20.19 34.25
N TRP A 184 46.97 21.41 33.93
CA TRP A 184 47.85 22.54 33.62
C TRP A 184 48.06 23.48 34.80
N PHE A 185 47.19 23.40 35.82
CA PHE A 185 47.30 24.07 37.12
C PHE A 185 47.82 23.11 38.19
#